data_AF-A0A964J5P3-F1
#
_entry.id   AF-A0A964J5P3-F1
#
_cell.length_a   1.000
_cell.length_b   1.000
_cell.length_c   1.000
_cell.angle_alpha   90.00
_cell.angle_beta   90.00
_cell.angle_gamma   90.00
#
_symmetry.space_group_name_H-M   'P 1'
#
loop_
_entity.id
_entity.type
_entity.pdbx_description
1 polymer ?
#
loop_
_entity_poly.entity_id
_entity_poly.type
_entity_poly.pdbx_seq_one_letter_code
_entity_poly.pdbx_strand_id
1 'polypeptide(L)' 'MLRRLTPLLLTLTALAVLVAVATAAAAVRPPAPATAGPTVTGGKASLAALRGKPVFINVWSSW' A
#
# COMPACT_ATOMS: atom_id res chain seq x y z
N MET A 1 27.33 17.40 25.39
CA MET A 1 25.96 16.94 25.03
C MET A 1 25.73 16.84 23.53
N LEU A 2 26.25 17.74 22.68
CA LEU A 2 26.04 17.74 21.22
C LEU A 2 26.45 16.45 20.47
N ARG A 3 27.55 15.78 20.87
CA ARG A 3 28.07 14.58 20.19
C ARG A 3 27.16 13.34 20.28
N ARG A 4 26.18 13.32 21.19
CA ARG A 4 25.22 12.21 21.32
C ARG A 4 23.96 12.40 20.46
N LEU A 5 23.73 13.61 19.94
CA LEU A 5 22.55 13.96 19.14
C LEU A 5 22.77 13.71 17.64
N THR A 6 24.01 13.77 17.17
CA THR A 6 24.39 13.51 15.77
C THR A 6 23.95 12.15 15.24
N PRO A 7 24.16 11.01 15.94
CA PRO A 7 23.69 9.71 15.45
C PRO A 7 22.16 9.64 15.39
N LEU A 8 21.45 10.20 16.38
CA LEU A 8 19.99 10.24 16.39
C LEU A 8 19.45 11.03 15.19
N LEU A 9 20.04 12.19 14.90
CA LEU A 9 19.64 13.02 13.77
C LEU A 9 19.85 12.31 12.43
N LEU A 10 21.00 11.62 12.26
CA LEU A 10 21.28 10.83 11.06
C LEU A 10 20.30 9.67 10.90
N THR A 11 19.96 8.99 12.00
CA THR A 11 19.03 7.86 11.99
C THR A 11 17.62 8.33 11.60
N LEU A 12 17.16 9.43 12.19
CA LEU A 12 15.86 10.03 11.85
C LEU A 12 15.80 10.52 10.40
N THR A 13 16.89 11.09 9.90
CA THR A 13 16.99 11.56 8.51
C THR A 13 16.95 10.38 7.55
N ALA A 14 17.71 9.30 7.82
CA ALA A 14 17.68 8.09 7.01
C ALA A 14 16.28 7.45 6.99
N LEU A 15 15.61 7.40 8.14
CA LEU A 15 14.25 6.88 8.24
C LEU A 15 13.25 7.73 7.43
N ALA A 16 13.33 9.06 7.52
CA ALA A 16 12.47 9.96 6.77
C ALA A 16 12.66 9.80 5.24
N VAL A 17 13.91 9.66 4.79
CA VAL A 17 14.22 9.39 3.37
C VAL A 17 13.63 8.04 2.94
N LEU A 18 13.77 7.00 3.74
CA LEU A 18 13.24 5.67 3.42
C LEU A 18 11.71 5.70 3.25
N VAL A 19 11.02 6.39 4.17
CA VAL A 19 9.55 6.55 4.11
C VAL A 19 9.14 7.37 2.89
N ALA A 20 9.85 8.44 2.56
CA ALA A 20 9.57 9.27 1.39
C ALA A 20 9.74 8.49 0.07
N VAL A 21 10.81 7.69 -0.06
CA VAL A 21 11.05 6.85 -1.23
C VAL A 21 9.97 5.77 -1.38
N ALA A 22 9.60 5.11 -0.28
CA ALA A 22 8.57 4.07 -0.29
C ALA A 22 7.19 4.62 -0.69
N THR A 23 6.83 5.82 -0.22
CA THR A 23 5.55 6.46 -0.53
C THR A 23 5.50 7.03 -1.94
N ALA A 24 6.58 7.63 -2.44
CA ALA A 24 6.67 8.11 -3.81
C ALA A 24 6.49 6.97 -4.84
N ALA A 25 7.11 5.81 -4.61
CA ALA A 25 6.95 4.65 -5.49
C ALA A 25 5.52 4.07 -5.49
N ALA A 26 4.76 4.25 -4.40
CA ALA A 26 3.35 3.86 -4.34
C ALA A 26 2.44 4.87 -5.08
N ALA A 27 2.76 6.16 -5.03
CA ALA A 27 1.97 7.23 -5.63
C ALA A 27 2.00 7.25 -7.17
N VAL A 28 3.00 6.61 -7.80
CA VAL A 28 3.13 6.54 -9.26
C VAL A 28 2.20 5.48 -9.89
N ARG A 29 1.49 4.68 -9.08
CA ARG A 29 0.62 3.62 -9.62
C ARG A 29 -0.74 4.19 -10.03
N PRO A 30 -1.27 3.82 -11.20
CA PRO A 30 -2.63 4.17 -11.56
C PRO A 30 -3.60 3.57 -10.53
N PRO A 31 -4.75 4.23 -10.27
CA PRO A 31 -5.78 3.68 -9.42
C PRO A 31 -6.19 2.28 -9.89
N ALA A 32 -6.50 1.39 -8.94
CA ALA A 32 -7.06 0.10 -9.28
C ALA A 32 -8.36 0.29 -10.09
N PRO A 33 -8.64 -0.55 -11.11
CA PRO A 33 -9.89 -0.50 -11.84
C PRO A 33 -11.11 -0.62 -10.91
N ALA A 34 -12.24 -0.07 -11.32
CA ALA A 34 -13.50 -0.17 -10.58
C ALA A 34 -14.13 -1.57 -10.70
N THR A 35 -13.45 -2.60 -10.19
CA THR A 35 -13.89 -3.99 -10.27
C THR A 35 -15.00 -4.25 -9.26
N ALA A 36 -16.12 -4.80 -9.76
CA ALA A 36 -17.24 -5.27 -8.98
C ALA A 36 -17.88 -6.48 -9.67
N GLY A 37 -18.48 -7.38 -8.88
CA GLY A 37 -19.09 -8.59 -9.43
C GLY A 37 -19.82 -9.43 -8.40
N PRO A 38 -20.50 -10.50 -8.84
CA PRO A 38 -21.11 -11.47 -7.96
C PRO A 38 -20.05 -12.27 -7.19
N THR A 39 -20.43 -12.76 -6.02
CA THR A 39 -19.64 -13.71 -5.21
C THR A 39 -20.16 -15.13 -5.44
N VAL A 40 -19.34 -16.14 -5.13
CA VAL A 40 -19.72 -17.56 -5.27
C VAL A 40 -20.90 -17.97 -4.38
N THR A 41 -21.20 -17.20 -3.33
CA THR A 41 -22.36 -17.39 -2.45
C THR A 41 -23.59 -16.56 -2.86
N GLY A 42 -23.57 -15.95 -4.05
CA GLY A 42 -24.70 -15.18 -4.59
C GLY A 42 -24.79 -13.71 -4.14
N GLY A 43 -23.85 -13.22 -3.32
CA GLY A 43 -23.73 -11.81 -2.94
C GLY A 43 -23.04 -10.94 -4.00
N LYS A 44 -22.74 -9.68 -3.66
CA LYS A 44 -21.94 -8.74 -4.48
C LYS A 44 -20.66 -8.33 -3.74
N ALA A 45 -19.57 -8.18 -4.48
CA ALA A 45 -18.30 -7.64 -3.99
C ALA A 45 -17.80 -6.51 -4.91
N SER A 46 -17.07 -5.55 -4.32
CA SER A 46 -16.38 -4.48 -5.07
C SER A 46 -15.05 -4.14 -4.41
N LEU A 47 -14.06 -3.75 -5.21
CA LEU A 47 -12.78 -3.26 -4.68
C LEU A 47 -12.95 -1.95 -3.89
N ALA A 48 -13.96 -1.14 -4.23
CA ALA A 48 -14.26 0.08 -3.50
C ALA A 48 -14.64 -0.17 -2.02
N ALA A 49 -15.29 -1.30 -1.72
CA ALA A 49 -15.63 -1.68 -0.35
C ALA A 49 -14.40 -2.06 0.49
N LEU A 50 -13.24 -2.29 -0.14
CA LEU A 50 -11.98 -2.66 0.50
C LEU A 50 -10.97 -1.50 0.57
N ARG A 51 -11.41 -0.26 0.38
CA ARG A 51 -10.52 0.91 0.46
C ARG A 51 -9.76 0.98 1.79
N GLY A 52 -8.50 1.38 1.70
CA GLY A 52 -7.58 1.47 2.85
C GLY A 52 -6.99 0.13 3.28
N LYS A 53 -7.36 -0.98 2.63
CA LYS A 53 -6.79 -2.31 2.90
C LYS A 53 -5.83 -2.70 1.77
N PRO A 54 -4.67 -3.29 2.06
CA PRO A 54 -3.90 -4.01 1.05
C PRO A 54 -4.75 -5.17 0.50
N VAL A 55 -4.89 -5.24 -0.82
CA VAL A 55 -5.68 -6.28 -1.50
C VAL A 55 -4.80 -6.98 -2.53
N PHE A 56 -4.81 -8.31 -2.52
CA PHE A 56 -4.20 -9.16 -3.53
C PHE A 56 -5.31 -9.78 -4.38
N ILE A 57 -5.22 -9.67 -5.70
CA ILE A 57 -6.17 -10.29 -6.63
C ILE A 57 -5.49 -11.49 -7.27
N ASN A 58 -6.07 -12.67 -7.06
CA ASN A 58 -5.63 -13.91 -7.71
C ASN A 58 -6.59 -14.25 -8.85
N VAL A 59 -6.08 -14.49 -10.07
CA VAL A 59 -6.87 -14.76 -11.27
C VAL A 59 -6.52 -16.15 -11.79
N TRP A 60 -7.53 -17.00 -11.95
CA TRP A 60 -7.41 -18.37 -12.46
C TRP A 60 -8.49 -18.64 -13.51
N SER A 61 -8.24 -19.59 -14.41
CA SER A 61 -9.20 -20.00 -15.46
C SER A 61 -10.20 -21.04 -14.99
N SER A 62 -9.82 -21.89 -14.02
CA SER A 62 -10.69 -22.91 -13.43
C SER A 62 -10.33 -23.06 -11.96
N TRP A 63 -11.35 -23.31 -11.15
CA TRP A 63 -11.28 -23.66 -9.74
C TRP A 63 -11.80 -25.07 -9.53
#